data_AF-A0A5E6NQ28-F1
#
_entry.id   AF-A0A5E6NQ28-F1
#
_cell.length_a   1.000
_cell.length_b   1.000
_cell.length_c   1.000
_cell.angle_alpha   90.00
_cell.angle_beta   90.00
_cell.angle_gamma   90.00
#
_symmetry.space_group_name_H-M   'P 1'
#
loop_
_entity.id
_entity.type
_entity.pdbx_description
1 polymer ?
#
loop_
_entity_poly.entity_id
_entity_poly.type
_entity_poly.pdbx_seq_one_letter_code
_entity_poly.pdbx_strand_id
1 'polypeptide(L)'
;MVYLLLRENNVDVVKALTHPQAMSIPEHEVDGQVRRAKSTGAIFLIDEPSAELYMRYTQRKKNIEFLDSSEVKQAMTLLDDLLKIPTPHHFEHTMN
;
A
#
# COMPACT_ATOMS: atom_id res chain seq x y z
N MET A 1 -10.11 -0.14 -7.87
CA MET A 1 -10.06 1.14 -8.61
C MET A 1 -8.69 1.81 -8.58
N VAL A 2 -8.12 2.10 -7.40
CA VAL A 2 -6.80 2.77 -7.25
C VAL A 2 -5.73 2.18 -8.18
N TYR A 3 -5.58 0.86 -8.21
CA TYR A 3 -4.65 0.17 -9.11
C TYR A 3 -4.86 0.53 -10.60
N LEU A 4 -6.11 0.55 -11.06
CA LEU A 4 -6.43 0.86 -12.46
C LEU A 4 -6.07 2.30 -12.78
N LEU A 5 -6.48 3.26 -11.94
CA LEU A 5 -6.17 4.68 -12.12
C LEU A 5 -4.66 4.95 -12.17
N LEU A 6 -3.88 4.31 -11.29
CA LEU A 6 -2.42 4.42 -11.32
C LEU A 6 -1.83 3.76 -12.57
N ARG A 7 -2.31 2.56 -12.94
CA ARG A 7 -1.81 1.82 -14.11
C ARG A 7 -2.11 2.55 -15.42
N GLU A 8 -3.30 3.13 -15.55
CA GLU A 8 -3.72 3.92 -16.71
C GLU A 8 -2.90 5.20 -16.85
N ASN A 9 -2.54 5.83 -15.74
CA ASN A 9 -1.68 7.01 -15.75
C ASN A 9 -0.22 6.67 -16.05
N ASN A 10 0.34 5.67 -15.37
CA ASN A 10 1.71 5.22 -15.57
C ASN A 10 1.91 3.78 -15.05
N VAL A 11 2.21 2.85 -15.96
CA VAL A 11 2.43 1.44 -15.62
C VAL A 11 3.61 1.21 -14.68
N ASP A 12 4.62 2.07 -14.70
CA ASP A 12 5.82 1.89 -13.86
C ASP A 12 5.52 2.17 -12.37
N VAL A 13 4.50 2.97 -12.08
CA VAL A 13 4.01 3.20 -10.72
C VAL A 13 3.48 1.90 -10.12
N VAL A 14 2.61 1.20 -10.83
CA VAL A 14 2.08 -0.08 -10.32
C VAL A 14 3.16 -1.16 -10.26
N LYS A 15 4.13 -1.18 -11.20
CA LYS A 15 5.28 -2.10 -11.11
C LYS A 15 6.09 -1.88 -9.82
N ALA A 16 6.39 -0.62 -9.48
CA ALA A 16 7.09 -0.29 -8.24
C ALA A 16 6.29 -0.69 -7.00
N LEU A 17 4.97 -0.45 -7.00
CA LEU A 17 4.09 -0.83 -5.88
C LEU A 17 3.82 -2.34 -5.78
N THR A 18 4.09 -3.11 -6.84
CA THR A 18 4.07 -4.59 -6.82
C THR A 18 5.40 -5.20 -6.35
N HIS A 19 6.43 -4.40 -6.05
CA HIS A 19 7.71 -4.94 -5.60
C HIS A 19 7.55 -5.71 -4.27
N PRO A 20 8.05 -6.95 -4.14
CA PRO A 20 7.79 -7.81 -2.97
C PRO A 20 8.34 -7.28 -1.65
N GLN A 21 9.16 -6.23 -1.70
CA GLN A 21 9.70 -5.55 -0.52
C GLN A 21 9.26 -4.09 -0.40
N ALA A 22 8.30 -3.63 -1.21
CA ALA A 22 7.89 -2.22 -1.29
C ALA A 22 7.54 -1.62 0.07
N MET A 23 6.90 -2.41 0.94
CA MET A 23 6.45 -1.97 2.25
C MET A 23 6.78 -3.02 3.32
N SER A 24 7.17 -2.54 4.50
CA SER A 24 7.43 -3.33 5.68
C SER A 24 6.75 -2.70 6.90
N ILE A 25 6.04 -3.53 7.67
CA ILE A 25 5.49 -3.18 8.98
C ILE A 25 6.39 -3.86 10.02
N PRO A 26 7.12 -3.11 10.86
CA PRO A 26 8.05 -3.64 11.85
C PRO A 26 7.30 -4.32 12.99
N GLU A 27 7.94 -5.30 13.62
CA GLU A 27 7.37 -6.12 14.70
C GLU A 27 6.58 -5.29 15.72
N HIS A 28 5.43 -5.82 16.15
CA HIS A 28 4.67 -5.21 17.22
C HIS A 28 5.02 -5.90 18.53
N GLU A 29 5.87 -5.26 19.31
CA GLU A 29 6.32 -5.72 20.63
C GLU A 29 5.58 -4.96 21.73
N VAL A 30 5.08 -5.70 22.73
CA VAL A 30 4.44 -5.14 23.93
C VAL A 30 4.94 -5.93 25.13
N ASP A 31 5.49 -5.22 26.12
CA ASP A 31 6.04 -5.82 27.35
C ASP A 31 7.10 -6.91 27.11
N GLY A 32 7.99 -6.71 26.13
CA GLY A 32 9.02 -7.69 25.79
C GLY A 32 8.53 -8.87 24.95
N GLN A 33 7.25 -8.90 24.57
CA GLN A 33 6.65 -10.00 23.81
C GLN A 33 6.21 -9.54 22.42
N VAL A 34 6.64 -10.27 21.39
CA VAL A 34 6.23 -10.05 20.00
C VAL A 34 4.81 -10.54 19.81
N ARG A 35 3.85 -9.60 19.68
CA ARG A 35 2.44 -9.91 19.38
C ARG A 35 2.19 -10.10 17.88
N ARG A 36 3.05 -9.54 17.03
CA ARG A 36 2.98 -9.65 15.57
C ARG A 36 4.39 -9.57 14.99
N ALA A 37 4.79 -10.60 14.26
CA ALA A 37 6.07 -10.63 13.53
C ALA A 37 6.12 -9.56 12.42
N LYS A 38 7.33 -9.21 11.95
CA LYS A 38 7.51 -8.28 10.82
C LYS A 38 6.69 -8.73 9.61
N SER A 39 6.04 -7.79 8.91
CA SER A 39 5.32 -8.09 7.67
C SER A 39 5.90 -7.26 6.53
N THR A 40 6.59 -7.92 5.59
CA THR A 40 7.17 -7.32 4.39
C THR A 40 6.46 -7.87 3.15
N GLY A 41 6.32 -7.06 2.09
CA GLY A 41 5.52 -7.42 0.92
C GLY A 41 5.28 -6.27 -0.06
N ALA A 42 4.60 -6.59 -1.15
CA ALA A 42 4.10 -5.63 -2.14
C ALA A 42 2.89 -4.85 -1.64
N ILE A 43 2.67 -3.63 -2.12
CA ILE A 43 1.46 -2.85 -1.80
C ILE A 43 0.28 -3.38 -2.60
N PHE A 44 0.48 -3.65 -3.89
CA PHE A 44 -0.46 -4.40 -4.72
C PHE A 44 0.06 -5.83 -4.90
N LEU A 45 -0.79 -6.82 -4.66
CA LEU A 45 -0.45 -8.23 -4.84
C LEU A 45 -1.66 -8.98 -5.41
N ILE A 46 -1.39 -9.97 -6.26
CA ILE A 46 -2.41 -10.93 -6.67
C ILE A 46 -2.33 -12.10 -5.71
N ASP A 47 -3.45 -12.44 -5.08
CA ASP A 47 -3.55 -13.66 -4.29
C ASP A 47 -3.66 -14.85 -5.25
N GLU A 48 -2.66 -15.73 -5.25
CA GLU A 48 -2.59 -16.83 -6.22
C GLU A 48 -3.78 -17.79 -6.13
N PRO A 49 -4.29 -18.19 -4.95
CA PRO A 49 -5.45 -19.07 -4.84
C PRO A 49 -6.74 -18.48 -5.40
N SER A 50 -7.02 -17.20 -5.15
CA SER A 50 -8.28 -16.54 -5.57
C SER A 50 -8.19 -15.81 -6.91
N ALA A 51 -6.97 -15.57 -7.41
CA ALA A 51 -6.67 -14.68 -8.54
C ALA A 51 -7.19 -13.24 -8.35
N GLU A 52 -7.41 -12.82 -7.11
CA GLU A 52 -7.91 -11.48 -6.78
C GLU A 52 -6.76 -10.50 -6.52
N LEU A 53 -6.99 -9.23 -6.87
CA LEU A 53 -6.06 -8.15 -6.59
C LEU A 53 -6.31 -7.58 -5.19
N TYR A 54 -5.29 -7.70 -4.33
CA TYR A 54 -5.28 -7.14 -3.00
C TYR A 54 -4.40 -5.88 -2.93
N MET A 55 -4.83 -4.94 -2.09
CA MET A 55 -4.06 -3.75 -1.74
C MET A 55 -3.85 -3.71 -0.24
N ARG A 56 -2.59 -3.69 0.21
CA ARG A 56 -2.24 -3.45 1.61
C ARG A 56 -1.59 -2.08 1.73
N TYR A 57 -2.30 -1.16 2.37
CA TYR A 57 -1.85 0.22 2.45
C TYR A 57 -2.56 0.98 3.58
N THR A 58 -1.85 1.95 4.16
CA THR A 58 -2.45 2.96 5.03
C THR A 58 -1.72 4.29 4.85
N GLN A 59 -2.48 5.39 4.82
CA GLN A 59 -1.90 6.74 4.81
C GLN A 59 -1.27 7.10 6.16
N ARG A 60 -1.55 6.34 7.23
CA ARG A 60 -0.89 6.51 8.53
C ARG A 60 0.52 5.91 8.44
N LYS A 61 1.51 6.73 8.11
CA LYS A 61 2.92 6.32 7.97
C LYS A 61 3.63 5.96 9.28
N LYS A 62 2.93 6.00 10.42
CA LYS A 62 3.52 5.61 11.71
C LYS A 62 3.82 4.11 11.68
N ASN A 63 5.07 3.75 11.98
CA ASN A 63 5.54 2.36 12.00
C ASN A 63 5.41 1.66 10.64
N ILE A 64 5.77 2.35 9.55
CA ILE A 64 5.90 1.73 8.22
C ILE A 64 7.26 2.11 7.64
N GLU A 65 7.97 1.11 7.15
CA GLU A 65 9.20 1.25 6.38
C GLU A 65 8.88 0.98 4.91
N PHE A 66 9.38 1.82 4.02
CA PHE A 66 9.29 1.58 2.58
C PHE A 66 10.67 1.17 2.06
N LEU A 67 10.69 0.41 0.97
CA LEU A 67 11.95 0.10 0.28
C LEU A 67 12.69 1.40 -0.06
N ASP A 68 13.99 1.45 0.23
CA ASP A 68 14.83 2.59 -0.10
C ASP A 68 15.20 2.61 -1.59
N SER A 69 14.18 2.81 -2.42
CA SER A 69 14.27 2.89 -3.89
C SER A 69 13.63 4.19 -4.36
N SER A 70 14.22 4.81 -5.37
CA SER A 70 13.69 6.06 -5.93
C SER A 70 12.30 5.84 -6.55
N GLU A 71 12.13 4.69 -7.19
CA GLU A 71 10.92 4.24 -7.88
C GLU A 71 9.79 4.00 -6.88
N VAL A 72 10.06 3.28 -5.78
CA VAL A 72 9.06 3.01 -4.73
C VAL A 72 8.66 4.32 -4.04
N LYS A 73 9.61 5.21 -3.73
CA LYS A 73 9.30 6.50 -3.11
C LYS A 73 8.44 7.39 -4.00
N GLN A 74 8.74 7.48 -5.29
CA GLN A 74 7.95 8.26 -6.24
C GLN A 74 6.54 7.67 -6.44
N ALA A 75 6.45 6.34 -6.60
CA ALA A 75 5.18 5.65 -6.74
C ALA A 75 4.29 5.82 -5.48
N MET A 76 4.90 5.82 -4.31
CA MET A 76 4.25 6.10 -3.03
C MET A 76 3.68 7.52 -2.96
N THR A 77 4.42 8.52 -3.43
CA THR A 77 3.93 9.91 -3.52
C THR A 77 2.69 9.99 -4.42
N LEU A 78 2.74 9.37 -5.59
CA LEU A 78 1.59 9.37 -6.52
C LEU A 78 0.38 8.62 -5.95
N LEU A 79 0.61 7.52 -5.24
CA LEU A 79 -0.46 6.82 -4.52
C LEU A 79 -1.08 7.70 -3.42
N ASP A 80 -0.25 8.37 -2.61
CA ASP A 80 -0.69 9.30 -1.58
C ASP A 80 -1.54 10.44 -2.17
N ASP A 81 -1.08 11.03 -3.27
CA ASP A 81 -1.76 12.14 -3.93
C ASP A 81 -3.09 11.71 -4.53
N LEU A 82 -3.15 10.53 -5.18
CA LEU A 82 -4.39 9.95 -5.68
C LEU A 82 -5.42 9.73 -4.56
N LEU A 83 -4.98 9.29 -3.37
CA LEU A 83 -5.85 9.02 -2.23
C LEU A 83 -6.28 10.29 -1.47
N LYS A 84 -5.63 11.44 -1.70
CA LYS A 84 -6.03 12.73 -1.11
C LYS A 84 -7.05 13.47 -1.95
N ILE A 85 -7.05 13.23 -3.26
CA ILE A 85 -7.94 13.90 -4.19
C ILE A 85 -9.28 13.15 -4.19
N PRO A 86 -10.43 13.83 -3.97
CA PRO A 86 -11.73 13.21 -4.13
C PRO A 86 -11.90 12.64 -5.53
N THR A 87 -12.34 11.38 -5.59
CA THR A 87 -12.67 10.69 -6.84
C THR A 87 -14.10 10.16 -6.76
N PRO A 88 -14.73 9.76 -7.88
CA PRO A 88 -16.03 9.08 -7.86
C PRO A 88 -16.08 7.78 -7.03
N HIS A 89 -14.93 7.33 -6.52
CA HIS A 89 -14.77 6.10 -5.73
C HIS A 89 -14.47 6.39 -4.26
N HIS A 90 -14.53 7.66 -3.85
CA HIS A 90 -14.60 8.04 -2.45
C HIS A 90 -16.07 8.10 -2.02
N PHE A 91 -16.39 7.41 -0.93
CA PHE A 91 -17.74 7.32 -0.40
C PHE A 91 -17.76 7.89 1.01
N GLU A 92 -18.74 8.74 1.28
CA GLU A 92 -18.97 9.33 2.60
C GLU A 92 -20.33 8.87 3.12
N HIS A 93 -20.36 8.41 4.37
CA HIS A 93 -21.58 7.98 5.03
C HIS A 93 -21.51 8.29 6.52
N THR A 94 -22.67 8.48 7.15
CA THR A 94 -22.78 8.65 8.59
C THR A 94 -23.13 7.32 9.24
N MET A 95 -22.55 7.02 10.40
CA MET A 95 -22.95 5.85 11.18
C MET A 95 -24.19 6.25 12.00
N ASN A 96 -25.31 5.55 11.79
CA ASN A 96 -26.52 5.69 12.59
C ASN A 96 -26.41 4.96 13.92
#